data_AF-A0A966WA28-F1
#
_entry.id   AF-A0A966WA28-F1
#
_cell.length_a   1.000
_cell.length_b   1.000
_cell.length_c   1.000
_cell.angle_alpha   90.00
_cell.angle_beta   90.00
_cell.angle_gamma   90.00
#
_symmetry.space_group_name_H-M   'P 1'
#
loop_
_entity.id
_entity.type
_entity.pdbx_description
1 polymer ?
#
loop_
_entity_poly.entity_id
_entity_poly.type
_entity_poly.pdbx_seq_one_letter_code
_entity_poly.pdbx_strand_id
1 'polypeptide(L)'
;IRWTLGLLNVIVVALAAGLVAQWARLEQRDPRWGVAVLALPGYWITLTLCTADVLATTLLLAAAVAWRQGQLGRLSAALAAAVLTRETALLAWASTVLSALVERRWRWLVPLALVPAPLLLLTASLKARFASTSDGMLAALHFGPPGWGLVRKLGQLLGAWTLPGPVPSALERVFDGLCLLFWLCSLAVLAAAALRGWGGRWLRCTAALYLLPAVCTSTQILARFPDYTRVWIDVSSLALLALLSSRSRWLPWWLGGAALVSGGYGLGFAWLT
;
A
#
# COMPACT_ATOMS: atom_id res chain seq x y z
N ILE A 1 1.07 2.44 25.71
CA ILE A 1 1.48 1.88 24.40
C ILE A 1 0.37 2.03 23.35
N ARG A 2 -0.84 1.47 23.54
CA ARG A 2 -1.94 1.58 22.55
C ARG A 2 -2.34 3.02 22.19
N TRP A 3 -2.54 3.89 23.18
CA TRP A 3 -2.86 5.32 22.96
C TRP A 3 -1.77 6.08 22.20
N THR A 4 -0.50 5.78 22.48
CA THR A 4 0.66 6.39 21.82
C THR A 4 0.73 5.99 20.35
N LEU A 5 0.48 4.72 20.03
CA LEU A 5 0.44 4.23 18.64
C LEU A 5 -0.78 4.77 17.87
N GLY A 6 -1.94 4.85 18.53
CA GLY A 6 -3.13 5.46 17.94
C GLY A 6 -2.90 6.94 17.58
N LEU A 7 -2.36 7.73 18.51
CA LEU A 7 -2.05 9.14 18.27
C LEU A 7 -0.97 9.33 17.20
N LEU A 8 0.05 8.48 17.18
CA LEU A 8 1.05 8.46 16.11
C LEU A 8 0.39 8.21 14.75
N ASN A 9 -0.50 7.21 14.65
CA ASN A 9 -1.19 6.92 13.40
C ASN A 9 -2.06 8.10 12.94
N VAL A 10 -2.73 8.81 13.85
CA VAL A 10 -3.50 10.03 13.50
C VAL A 10 -2.59 11.11 12.89
N ILE A 11 -1.43 11.35 13.52
CA ILE A 11 -0.44 12.30 12.99
C ILE A 11 0.03 11.85 11.61
N VAL A 12 0.34 10.58 11.44
CA VAL A 12 0.81 10.02 10.17
C VAL A 12 -0.26 10.11 9.07
N VAL A 13 -1.54 9.89 9.39
CA VAL A 13 -2.66 10.11 8.44
C VAL A 13 -2.71 11.57 8.00
N ALA A 14 -2.56 12.52 8.93
CA ALA A 14 -2.54 13.94 8.59
C ALA A 14 -1.34 14.29 7.69
N LEU A 15 -0.17 13.69 7.93
CA LEU A 15 1.00 13.82 7.06
C LEU A 15 0.74 13.22 5.67
N ALA A 16 0.11 12.05 5.58
CA ALA A 16 -0.27 11.44 4.31
C ALA A 16 -1.20 12.36 3.50
N ALA A 17 -2.22 12.94 4.15
CA ALA A 17 -3.11 13.92 3.53
C ALA A 17 -2.34 15.15 3.03
N GLY A 18 -1.38 15.66 3.82
CA GLY A 18 -0.49 16.76 3.42
C GLY A 18 0.38 16.44 2.21
N LEU A 19 0.93 15.21 2.14
CA LEU A 19 1.72 14.73 1.02
C LEU A 19 0.89 14.56 -0.26
N VAL A 20 -0.35 14.05 -0.15
CA VAL A 20 -1.27 13.98 -1.28
C VAL A 20 -1.70 15.37 -1.74
N ALA A 21 -1.94 16.32 -0.83
CA ALA A 21 -2.18 17.72 -1.18
C ALA A 21 -0.97 18.34 -1.91
N GLN A 22 0.25 18.00 -1.50
CA GLN A 22 1.47 18.43 -2.18
C GLN A 22 1.61 17.80 -3.57
N TRP A 23 1.30 16.51 -3.71
CA TRP A 23 1.24 15.83 -5.01
C TRP A 23 0.21 16.48 -5.93
N ALA A 24 -1.00 16.75 -5.43
CA ALA A 24 -2.05 17.43 -6.19
C ALA A 24 -1.57 18.80 -6.73
N ARG A 25 -0.84 19.58 -5.91
CA ARG A 25 -0.23 20.84 -6.35
C ARG A 25 0.81 20.64 -7.45
N LEU A 26 1.66 19.62 -7.35
CA LEU A 26 2.64 19.28 -8.39
C LEU A 26 1.95 18.88 -9.72
N GLU A 27 0.75 18.32 -9.66
CA GLU A 27 -0.09 17.98 -10.82
C GLU A 27 -1.05 19.12 -11.25
N GLN A 28 -0.84 20.33 -10.72
CA GLN A 28 -1.66 21.52 -10.97
C GLN A 28 -3.16 21.31 -10.67
N ARG A 29 -3.45 20.66 -9.55
CA ARG A 29 -4.79 20.47 -9.00
C ARG A 29 -4.97 21.16 -7.66
N ASP A 30 -6.23 21.28 -7.23
CA ASP A 30 -6.60 21.80 -5.93
C ASP A 30 -5.95 20.97 -4.79
N PRO A 31 -5.21 21.60 -3.84
CA PRO A 31 -4.62 20.89 -2.70
C PRO A 31 -5.65 20.21 -1.79
N ARG A 32 -6.93 20.57 -1.84
CA ARG A 32 -8.01 19.90 -1.09
C ARG A 32 -8.14 18.42 -1.41
N TRP A 33 -7.61 17.96 -2.55
CA TRP A 33 -7.49 16.54 -2.86
C TRP A 33 -6.67 15.75 -1.82
N GLY A 34 -5.90 16.40 -0.94
CA GLY A 34 -5.27 15.74 0.21
C GLY A 34 -6.26 15.00 1.13
N VAL A 35 -7.48 15.52 1.28
CA VAL A 35 -8.54 14.91 2.11
C VAL A 35 -8.99 13.55 1.54
N ALA A 36 -8.75 13.27 0.26
CA ALA A 36 -9.11 12.00 -0.38
C ALA A 36 -8.42 10.78 0.27
N VAL A 37 -7.31 10.98 1.00
CA VAL A 37 -6.68 9.92 1.80
C VAL A 37 -7.66 9.34 2.84
N LEU A 38 -8.53 10.18 3.41
CA LEU A 38 -9.52 9.75 4.40
C LEU A 38 -10.64 8.91 3.79
N ALA A 39 -10.76 8.83 2.46
CA ALA A 39 -11.69 7.92 1.82
C ALA A 39 -11.13 6.48 1.73
N LEU A 40 -9.84 6.28 2.00
CA LEU A 40 -9.17 4.99 1.78
C LEU A 40 -9.35 4.07 3.01
N PRO A 41 -9.96 2.88 2.85
CA PRO A 41 -10.31 2.01 3.98
C PRO A 41 -9.10 1.51 4.76
N GLY A 42 -7.96 1.30 4.07
CA GLY A 42 -6.72 0.86 4.71
C GLY A 42 -6.24 1.80 5.82
N TYR A 43 -6.48 3.11 5.72
CA TYR A 43 -6.10 4.07 6.76
C TYR A 43 -6.94 3.89 8.03
N TRP A 44 -8.26 3.70 7.89
CA TRP A 44 -9.17 3.48 9.01
C TRP A 44 -8.94 2.14 9.71
N ILE A 45 -8.71 1.09 8.94
CA ILE A 45 -8.40 -0.24 9.48
C ILE A 45 -7.08 -0.20 10.25
N THR A 46 -6.06 0.48 9.72
CA THR A 46 -4.78 0.64 10.40
C THR A 46 -4.88 1.47 11.69
N LEU A 47 -5.68 2.55 11.69
CA LEU A 47 -5.95 3.34 12.89
C LEU A 47 -6.56 2.47 13.98
N THR A 48 -7.55 1.66 13.62
CA THR A 48 -8.26 0.76 14.53
C THR A 48 -7.34 -0.33 15.10
N LEU A 49 -6.50 -0.92 14.25
CA LEU A 49 -5.56 -1.99 14.63
C LEU A 49 -4.24 -1.48 15.22
N CYS A 50 -4.00 -0.16 15.20
CA CYS A 50 -2.77 0.47 15.67
C CYS A 50 -1.49 -0.12 15.05
N THR A 51 -1.51 -0.46 13.75
CA THR A 51 -0.33 -1.02 13.05
C THR A 51 0.51 0.06 12.36
N ALA A 52 1.75 -0.29 11.99
CA ALA A 52 2.70 0.61 11.36
C ALA A 52 2.50 0.77 9.83
N ASP A 53 1.47 0.15 9.24
CA ASP A 53 1.25 0.13 7.79
C ASP A 53 1.09 1.55 7.21
N VAL A 54 0.35 2.41 7.91
CA VAL A 54 0.13 3.81 7.52
C VAL A 54 1.43 4.62 7.55
N LEU A 55 2.35 4.33 8.47
CA LEU A 55 3.68 4.96 8.48
C LEU A 55 4.48 4.57 7.24
N ALA A 56 4.53 3.28 6.90
CA ALA A 56 5.22 2.82 5.69
C ALA A 56 4.66 3.48 4.42
N THR A 57 3.33 3.56 4.30
CA THR A 57 2.66 4.19 3.16
C THR A 57 2.90 5.69 3.10
N THR A 58 2.92 6.37 4.26
CA THR A 58 3.20 7.81 4.31
C THR A 58 4.63 8.10 3.87
N LEU A 59 5.59 7.26 4.27
CA LEU A 59 6.97 7.34 3.80
C LEU A 59 7.10 7.05 2.30
N LEU A 60 6.30 6.12 1.77
CA LEU A 60 6.18 5.88 0.32
C LEU A 60 5.64 7.13 -0.41
N LEU A 61 4.61 7.78 0.12
CA LEU A 61 4.07 9.03 -0.43
C LEU A 61 5.12 10.16 -0.38
N ALA A 62 5.90 10.24 0.71
CA ALA A 62 7.00 11.20 0.84
C ALA A 62 8.08 10.94 -0.22
N ALA A 63 8.43 9.68 -0.46
CA ALA A 63 9.34 9.29 -1.53
C ALA A 63 8.79 9.69 -2.91
N ALA A 64 7.50 9.49 -3.18
CA ALA A 64 6.87 9.91 -4.43
C ALA A 64 7.00 11.43 -4.66
N VAL A 65 6.67 12.22 -3.65
CA VAL A 65 6.77 13.69 -3.70
C VAL A 65 8.23 14.14 -3.88
N ALA A 66 9.16 13.56 -3.12
CA ALA A 66 10.59 13.89 -3.20
C ALA A 66 11.18 13.54 -4.58
N TRP A 67 10.77 12.41 -5.16
CA TRP A 67 11.12 12.04 -6.53
C TRP A 67 10.67 13.12 -7.52
N ARG A 68 9.39 13.53 -7.46
CA ARG A 68 8.83 14.55 -8.36
C ARG A 68 9.53 15.89 -8.23
N GLN A 69 9.97 16.26 -7.02
CA GLN A 69 10.68 17.51 -6.75
C GLN A 69 12.18 17.44 -7.05
N GLY A 70 12.73 16.28 -7.44
CA GLY A 70 14.16 16.15 -7.70
C GLY A 70 15.02 16.10 -6.43
N GLN A 71 14.44 15.86 -5.25
CA GLN A 71 15.12 15.97 -3.95
C GLN A 71 15.70 14.63 -3.48
N LEU A 72 16.89 14.30 -3.99
CA LEU A 72 17.57 13.02 -3.73
C LEU A 72 17.72 12.69 -2.23
N GLY A 73 18.14 13.65 -1.40
CA GLY A 73 18.34 13.41 0.03
C GLY A 73 17.04 13.01 0.75
N ARG A 74 15.94 13.71 0.47
CA ARG A 74 14.63 13.40 1.06
C ARG A 74 14.07 12.08 0.54
N LEU A 75 14.27 11.80 -0.74
CA LEU A 75 13.88 10.54 -1.36
C LEU A 75 14.60 9.35 -0.72
N SER A 76 15.93 9.41 -0.61
CA SER A 76 16.72 8.33 0.00
C SER A 76 16.35 8.12 1.47
N ALA A 77 16.19 9.21 2.24
CA ALA A 77 15.78 9.11 3.64
C ALA A 77 14.38 8.50 3.79
N ALA A 78 13.41 8.95 2.99
CA ALA A 78 12.05 8.42 3.01
C ALA A 78 12.00 6.94 2.62
N LEU A 79 12.72 6.52 1.58
CA LEU A 79 12.79 5.12 1.18
C LEU A 79 13.50 4.25 2.21
N ALA A 80 14.61 4.72 2.80
CA ALA A 80 15.33 3.97 3.84
C ALA A 80 14.44 3.74 5.06
N ALA A 81 13.72 4.77 5.51
CA ALA A 81 12.74 4.65 6.59
C ALA A 81 11.55 3.75 6.19
N ALA A 82 11.06 3.84 4.95
CA ALA A 82 9.97 3.00 4.48
C ALA A 82 10.36 1.51 4.47
N VAL A 83 11.55 1.19 3.97
CA VAL A 83 12.10 -0.17 3.92
C VAL A 83 12.34 -0.75 5.32
N LEU A 84 12.76 0.07 6.28
CA LEU A 84 12.84 -0.33 7.70
C LEU A 84 11.46 -0.61 8.32
N THR A 85 10.42 0.08 7.87
CA THR A 85 9.06 -0.10 8.38
C THR A 85 8.39 -1.31 7.75
N ARG A 86 8.64 -1.53 6.45
CA ARG A 86 7.93 -2.55 5.67
C ARG A 86 8.72 -2.99 4.44
N GLU A 87 8.90 -4.30 4.30
CA GLU A 87 9.66 -4.89 3.20
C GLU A 87 9.06 -4.60 1.81
N THR A 88 7.74 -4.40 1.70
CA THR A 88 7.11 -4.03 0.42
C THR A 88 7.62 -2.70 -0.13
N ALA A 89 8.18 -1.82 0.71
CA ALA A 89 8.83 -0.60 0.25
C ALA A 89 10.11 -0.87 -0.57
N LEU A 90 10.69 -2.08 -0.53
CA LEU A 90 11.76 -2.48 -1.44
C LEU A 90 11.32 -2.42 -2.91
N LEU A 91 10.04 -2.61 -3.20
CA LEU A 91 9.48 -2.45 -4.54
C LEU A 91 9.56 -0.99 -4.99
N ALA A 92 9.26 -0.06 -4.09
CA ALA A 92 9.38 1.37 -4.38
C ALA A 92 10.85 1.76 -4.57
N TRP A 93 11.75 1.26 -3.73
CA TRP A 93 13.19 1.43 -3.92
C TRP A 93 13.66 0.89 -5.28
N ALA A 94 13.33 -0.37 -5.62
CA ALA A 94 13.71 -0.98 -6.88
C ALA A 94 13.16 -0.19 -8.08
N SER A 95 11.90 0.24 -8.03
CA SER A 95 11.32 1.09 -9.07
C SER A 95 12.03 2.44 -9.21
N THR A 96 12.54 2.98 -8.11
CA THR A 96 13.28 4.24 -8.08
C THR A 96 14.66 4.07 -8.73
N VAL A 97 15.37 2.99 -8.41
CA VAL A 97 16.66 2.64 -9.05
C VAL A 97 16.47 2.43 -10.54
N LEU A 98 15.48 1.63 -10.95
CA LEU A 98 15.16 1.40 -12.37
C LEU A 98 14.83 2.71 -13.08
N SER A 99 14.00 3.56 -12.48
CA SER A 99 13.64 4.86 -13.06
C SER A 99 14.87 5.77 -13.19
N ALA A 100 15.76 5.80 -12.19
CA ALA A 100 17.00 6.57 -12.23
C ALA A 100 17.96 6.06 -13.31
N LEU A 101 18.09 4.74 -13.49
CA LEU A 101 18.88 4.11 -14.56
C LEU A 101 18.36 4.51 -15.94
N VAL A 102 17.05 4.38 -16.17
CA VAL A 102 16.43 4.69 -17.46
C VAL A 102 16.46 6.21 -17.74
N GLU A 103 16.40 7.06 -16.72
CA GLU A 103 16.58 8.51 -16.83
C GLU A 103 18.05 8.97 -16.81
N ARG A 104 19.01 8.03 -16.78
CA ARG A 104 20.46 8.31 -16.74
C ARG A 104 20.86 9.24 -15.58
N ARG A 105 20.15 9.18 -14.45
CA ARG A 105 20.45 9.93 -13.23
C ARG A 105 21.54 9.24 -12.41
N TRP A 106 22.74 9.06 -12.98
CA TRP A 106 23.83 8.27 -12.35
C TRP A 106 24.19 8.73 -10.94
N ARG A 107 24.17 10.05 -10.69
CA ARG A 107 24.42 10.64 -9.37
C ARG A 107 23.45 10.16 -8.29
N TRP A 108 22.26 9.69 -8.68
CA TRP A 108 21.23 9.21 -7.75
C TRP A 108 21.48 7.77 -7.31
N LEU A 109 22.23 6.99 -8.09
CA LEU A 109 22.40 5.56 -7.83
C LEU A 109 23.20 5.29 -6.56
N VAL A 110 24.21 6.11 -6.25
CA VAL A 110 25.04 5.90 -5.05
C VAL A 110 24.21 6.07 -3.77
N PRO A 111 23.47 7.17 -3.56
CA PRO A 111 22.61 7.28 -2.38
C PRO A 111 21.46 6.27 -2.37
N LEU A 112 20.94 5.87 -3.53
CA LEU A 112 19.92 4.82 -3.61
C LEU A 112 20.47 3.43 -3.28
N ALA A 113 21.73 3.13 -3.59
CA ALA A 113 22.35 1.84 -3.22
C ALA A 113 22.48 1.66 -1.71
N LEU A 114 22.56 2.76 -0.95
CA LEU A 114 22.62 2.75 0.51
C LEU A 114 21.24 2.61 1.18
N VAL A 115 20.14 2.78 0.44
CA VAL A 115 18.77 2.73 1.00
C VAL A 115 18.45 1.39 1.69
N PRO A 116 18.81 0.20 1.14
CA PRO A 116 18.52 -1.07 1.82
C PRO A 116 19.46 -1.36 3.01
N ALA A 117 20.57 -0.63 3.15
CA ALA A 117 21.60 -0.95 4.14
C ALA A 117 21.07 -0.97 5.59
N PRO A 118 20.22 -0.02 6.05
CA PRO A 118 19.66 -0.08 7.40
C PRO A 118 18.83 -1.34 7.66
N LEU A 119 18.04 -1.80 6.69
CA LEU A 119 17.27 -3.05 6.81
C LEU A 119 18.21 -4.25 6.88
N LEU A 120 19.22 -4.31 6.00
CA LEU A 120 20.20 -5.40 6.02
C LEU A 120 20.96 -5.47 7.35
N LEU A 121 21.36 -4.32 7.91
CA LEU A 121 22.01 -4.23 9.22
C LEU A 121 21.07 -4.70 10.34
N LEU A 122 19.80 -4.27 10.31
CA LEU A 122 18.81 -4.71 11.29
C LEU A 122 18.61 -6.22 11.21
N THR A 123 18.36 -6.77 10.02
CA THR A 123 18.17 -8.21 9.80
C THR A 123 19.39 -9.02 10.22
N ALA A 124 20.61 -8.56 9.89
CA ALA A 124 21.84 -9.20 10.34
C ALA A 124 21.97 -9.19 11.87
N SER A 125 21.62 -8.07 12.52
CA SER A 125 21.66 -7.95 13.98
C SER A 125 20.65 -8.87 14.68
N LEU A 126 19.44 -9.01 14.11
CA LEU A 126 18.42 -9.91 14.61
C LEU A 126 18.84 -11.37 14.43
N LYS A 127 19.37 -11.73 13.26
CA LYS A 127 19.88 -13.09 13.01
C LYS A 127 21.02 -13.47 13.96
N ALA A 128 21.94 -12.54 14.23
CA ALA A 128 23.02 -12.77 15.20
C ALA A 128 22.48 -12.97 16.63
N ARG A 129 21.40 -12.28 17.00
CA ARG A 129 20.77 -12.39 18.34
C ARG A 129 19.88 -13.63 18.50
N PHE A 130 19.25 -14.11 17.43
CA PHE A 130 18.25 -15.17 17.46
C PHE A 130 18.65 -16.43 16.67
N ALA A 131 19.97 -16.67 16.54
CA ALA A 131 20.57 -17.72 15.72
C ALA A 131 20.07 -19.17 15.99
N SER A 132 19.41 -19.41 17.12
CA SER A 132 18.80 -20.69 17.49
C SER A 132 17.39 -20.93 16.93
N THR A 133 16.80 -19.96 16.22
CA THR A 133 15.44 -20.08 15.67
C THR A 133 15.52 -20.52 14.21
N SER A 134 14.87 -21.63 13.85
CA SER A 134 14.86 -22.13 12.47
C SER A 134 14.02 -21.21 11.58
N ASP A 135 14.68 -20.36 10.80
CA ASP A 135 14.03 -19.57 9.75
C ASP A 135 13.88 -20.43 8.50
N GLY A 136 12.64 -20.84 8.20
CA GLY A 136 12.36 -21.60 6.99
C GLY A 136 10.91 -22.05 6.84
N MET A 137 10.01 -21.13 6.48
CA MET A 137 8.78 -21.42 5.68
C MET A 137 7.87 -20.19 5.42
N LEU A 138 8.22 -18.97 5.85
CA LEU A 138 7.29 -17.83 5.84
C LEU A 138 6.95 -17.29 4.43
N ALA A 139 7.89 -17.28 3.48
CA ALA A 139 7.60 -16.77 2.13
C ALA A 139 6.56 -17.63 1.39
N ALA A 140 6.61 -18.96 1.55
CA ALA A 140 5.64 -19.90 0.99
C ALA A 140 4.24 -19.77 1.61
N LEU A 141 4.13 -19.14 2.79
CA LEU A 141 2.85 -18.87 3.45
C LEU A 141 2.18 -17.60 2.92
N HIS A 142 2.95 -16.60 2.47
CA HIS A 142 2.46 -15.29 2.04
C HIS A 142 2.33 -15.09 0.53
N PHE A 143 3.03 -15.90 -0.27
CA PHE A 143 2.94 -15.84 -1.74
C PHE A 143 2.60 -17.21 -2.33
N GLY A 144 1.79 -17.21 -3.38
CA GLY A 144 1.38 -18.41 -4.10
C GLY A 144 1.41 -18.20 -5.61
N PRO A 145 0.94 -19.19 -6.39
CA PRO A 145 0.79 -19.04 -7.83
C PRO A 145 -0.06 -17.81 -8.18
N PRO A 146 0.27 -17.07 -9.26
CA PRO A 146 -0.47 -15.89 -9.70
C PRO A 146 -1.98 -16.16 -9.78
N GLY A 147 -2.80 -15.29 -9.17
CA GLY A 147 -4.26 -15.40 -9.21
C GLY A 147 -4.86 -16.49 -8.31
N TRP A 148 -4.06 -17.40 -7.75
CA TRP A 148 -4.57 -18.47 -6.89
C TRP A 148 -5.27 -17.94 -5.63
N GLY A 149 -4.72 -16.89 -5.03
CA GLY A 149 -5.34 -16.21 -3.90
C GLY A 149 -6.72 -15.64 -4.23
N LEU A 150 -6.88 -15.07 -5.42
CA LEU A 150 -8.15 -14.50 -5.90
C LEU A 150 -9.20 -15.58 -6.13
N VAL A 151 -8.84 -16.68 -6.80
CA VAL A 151 -9.74 -17.81 -7.02
C VAL A 151 -10.25 -18.35 -5.68
N ARG A 152 -9.36 -18.48 -4.69
CA ARG A 152 -9.73 -18.92 -3.33
C ARG A 152 -10.61 -17.94 -2.59
N LYS A 153 -10.37 -16.64 -2.75
CA LYS A 153 -11.23 -15.62 -2.17
C LYS A 153 -12.63 -15.64 -2.79
N LEU A 154 -12.74 -15.79 -4.11
CA LEU A 154 -14.03 -15.90 -4.78
C LEU A 154 -14.79 -17.16 -4.35
N GLY A 155 -14.12 -18.30 -4.24
CA GLY A 155 -14.71 -19.53 -3.70
C GLY A 155 -15.24 -19.35 -2.28
N GLN A 156 -14.53 -18.61 -1.42
CA GLN A 156 -14.99 -18.28 -0.07
C GLN A 156 -16.22 -17.36 -0.08
N LEU A 157 -16.23 -16.31 -0.89
CA LEU A 157 -17.34 -15.37 -0.99
C LEU A 157 -18.62 -16.02 -1.52
N LEU A 158 -18.48 -16.98 -2.43
CA LEU A 158 -19.58 -17.78 -2.98
C LEU A 158 -20.04 -18.92 -2.07
N GLY A 159 -19.38 -19.13 -0.93
CA GLY A 159 -19.68 -20.24 -0.02
C GLY A 159 -19.26 -21.62 -0.55
N ALA A 160 -18.55 -21.69 -1.68
CA ALA A 160 -18.05 -22.92 -2.26
C ALA A 160 -16.90 -23.52 -1.44
N TRP A 161 -16.09 -22.68 -0.78
CA TRP A 161 -14.93 -23.10 0.02
C TRP A 161 -14.98 -22.52 1.42
N THR A 162 -14.78 -23.37 2.44
CA THR A 162 -14.59 -22.96 3.82
C THR A 162 -13.10 -22.81 4.11
N LEU A 163 -12.71 -21.66 4.65
CA LEU A 163 -11.37 -21.45 5.20
C LEU A 163 -11.43 -21.72 6.72
N PRO A 164 -10.32 -22.17 7.34
CA PRO A 164 -10.28 -22.36 8.78
C PRO A 164 -10.54 -21.03 9.49
N GLY A 165 -11.62 -20.99 10.29
CA GLY A 165 -12.09 -19.79 11.00
C GLY A 165 -13.61 -19.78 11.18
N PRO A 166 -14.16 -18.78 11.90
CA PRO A 166 -15.61 -18.60 12.02
C PRO A 166 -16.23 -18.37 10.64
N VAL A 167 -17.39 -18.99 10.38
CA VAL A 167 -18.13 -18.82 9.13
C VAL A 167 -18.65 -17.38 9.09
N PRO A 168 -18.22 -16.56 8.11
CA PRO A 168 -18.63 -15.16 8.08
C PRO A 168 -20.13 -15.06 7.84
N SER A 169 -20.77 -14.08 8.48
CA SER A 169 -22.17 -13.77 8.26
C SER A 169 -22.44 -13.34 6.81
N ALA A 170 -23.71 -13.35 6.37
CA ALA A 170 -24.05 -12.90 5.02
C ALA A 170 -23.60 -11.45 4.76
N LEU A 171 -23.72 -10.59 5.78
CA LEU A 171 -23.31 -9.18 5.71
C LEU A 171 -21.78 -9.04 5.64
N GLU A 172 -21.04 -9.84 6.41
CA GLU A 172 -19.57 -9.87 6.34
C GLU A 172 -19.09 -10.31 4.96
N ARG A 173 -19.71 -11.33 4.35
CA ARG A 173 -19.38 -11.75 2.98
C ARG A 173 -19.64 -10.64 1.96
N VAL A 174 -20.74 -9.90 2.08
CA VAL A 174 -21.03 -8.76 1.19
C VAL A 174 -19.97 -7.66 1.36
N PHE A 175 -19.66 -7.28 2.59
CA PHE A 175 -18.64 -6.27 2.86
C PHE A 175 -17.26 -6.69 2.37
N ASP A 176 -16.90 -7.97 2.52
CA ASP A 176 -15.67 -8.54 2.01
C ASP A 176 -15.63 -8.50 0.48
N GLY A 177 -16.75 -8.80 -0.18
CA GLY A 177 -16.89 -8.65 -1.62
C GLY A 177 -16.66 -7.21 -2.09
N LEU A 178 -17.16 -6.21 -1.34
CA LEU A 178 -16.94 -4.79 -1.63
C LEU A 178 -15.46 -4.39 -1.44
N CYS A 179 -14.82 -4.87 -0.37
CA CYS A 179 -13.38 -4.68 -0.14
C CYS A 179 -12.55 -5.27 -1.27
N LEU A 180 -12.89 -6.49 -1.71
CA LEU A 180 -12.21 -7.18 -2.81
C LEU A 180 -12.38 -6.42 -4.13
N LEU A 181 -13.61 -5.98 -4.43
CA LEU A 181 -13.89 -5.20 -5.63
C LEU A 181 -13.11 -3.89 -5.64
N PHE A 182 -13.08 -3.16 -4.52
CA PHE A 182 -12.28 -1.94 -4.39
C PHE A 182 -10.78 -2.18 -4.61
N TRP A 183 -10.25 -3.27 -4.05
CA TRP A 183 -8.86 -3.66 -4.25
C TRP A 183 -8.58 -3.97 -5.73
N LEU A 184 -9.44 -4.76 -6.39
CA LEU A 184 -9.33 -5.05 -7.83
C LEU A 184 -9.41 -3.78 -8.69
N CYS A 185 -10.31 -2.85 -8.36
CA CYS A 185 -10.38 -1.55 -9.03
C CYS A 185 -9.09 -0.74 -8.86
N SER A 186 -8.48 -0.78 -7.67
CA SER A 186 -7.19 -0.11 -7.41
C SER A 186 -6.05 -0.74 -8.24
N LEU A 187 -6.02 -2.06 -8.36
CA LEU A 187 -5.08 -2.75 -9.26
C LEU A 187 -5.32 -2.38 -10.73
N ALA A 188 -6.57 -2.29 -11.17
CA ALA A 188 -6.90 -1.87 -12.53
C ALA A 188 -6.43 -0.44 -12.82
N VAL A 189 -6.55 0.46 -11.84
CA VAL A 189 -6.01 1.83 -11.92
C VAL A 189 -4.48 1.81 -12.05
N LEU A 190 -3.79 1.00 -11.25
CA LEU A 190 -2.33 0.85 -11.36
C LEU A 190 -1.89 0.25 -12.69
N ALA A 191 -2.60 -0.75 -13.20
CA ALA A 191 -2.34 -1.32 -14.53
C ALA A 191 -2.54 -0.25 -15.62
N ALA A 192 -3.62 0.53 -15.55
CA ALA A 192 -3.84 1.65 -16.45
C ALA A 192 -2.73 2.71 -16.34
N ALA A 193 -2.28 3.02 -15.12
CA ALA A 193 -1.18 3.95 -14.89
C ALA A 193 0.14 3.44 -15.49
N ALA A 194 0.42 2.14 -15.34
CA ALA A 194 1.60 1.50 -15.88
C ALA A 194 1.61 1.52 -17.42
N LEU A 195 0.47 1.22 -18.04
CA LEU A 195 0.31 1.16 -19.49
C LEU A 195 0.24 2.56 -20.14
N ARG A 196 -0.49 3.50 -19.53
CA ARG A 196 -0.71 4.84 -20.09
C ARG A 196 0.30 5.89 -19.61
N GLY A 197 1.20 5.54 -18.70
CA GLY A 197 2.23 6.45 -18.19
C GLY A 197 1.73 7.55 -17.26
N TRP A 198 0.64 7.31 -16.52
CA TRP A 198 0.10 8.29 -15.58
C TRP A 198 1.09 8.55 -14.43
N GLY A 199 1.37 9.83 -14.14
CA GLY A 199 2.30 10.21 -13.07
C GLY A 199 3.78 10.06 -13.41
N GLY A 200 4.11 9.93 -14.69
CA GLY A 200 5.49 9.87 -15.18
C GLY A 200 6.15 8.50 -14.97
N ARG A 201 7.46 8.45 -15.24
CA ARG A 201 8.20 7.18 -15.34
C ARG A 201 8.28 6.44 -14.00
N TRP A 202 8.54 7.16 -12.92
CA TRP A 202 8.61 6.58 -11.58
C TRP A 202 7.30 5.91 -11.17
N LEU A 203 6.17 6.64 -11.22
CA LEU A 203 4.89 6.08 -10.80
C LEU A 203 4.49 4.89 -11.66
N ARG A 204 4.78 4.91 -12.96
CA ARG A 204 4.61 3.77 -13.86
C ARG A 204 5.43 2.55 -13.41
N CYS A 205 6.71 2.73 -13.14
CA CYS A 205 7.58 1.63 -12.69
C CYS A 205 7.16 1.11 -11.31
N THR A 206 6.80 1.99 -10.38
CA THR A 206 6.31 1.61 -9.05
C THR A 206 4.99 0.85 -9.17
N ALA A 207 4.03 1.35 -9.97
CA ALA A 207 2.77 0.66 -10.23
C ALA A 207 3.00 -0.74 -10.80
N ALA A 208 3.87 -0.88 -11.81
CA ALA A 208 4.20 -2.17 -12.40
C ALA A 208 4.80 -3.16 -11.39
N LEU A 209 5.73 -2.72 -10.54
CA LEU A 209 6.34 -3.60 -9.54
C LEU A 209 5.38 -3.96 -8.40
N TYR A 210 4.47 -3.08 -8.00
CA TYR A 210 3.46 -3.38 -6.98
C TYR A 210 2.35 -4.32 -7.48
N LEU A 211 2.08 -4.38 -8.78
CA LEU A 211 1.14 -5.34 -9.37
C LEU A 211 1.62 -6.79 -9.21
N LEU A 212 2.92 -7.05 -9.32
CA LEU A 212 3.48 -8.41 -9.26
C LEU A 212 3.13 -9.15 -7.96
N PRO A 213 3.50 -8.65 -6.76
CA PRO A 213 3.18 -9.34 -5.51
C PRO A 213 1.68 -9.24 -5.18
N ALA A 214 0.97 -8.22 -5.66
CA ALA A 214 -0.49 -8.14 -5.49
C ALA A 214 -1.20 -9.29 -6.23
N VAL A 215 -0.77 -9.63 -7.44
CA VAL A 215 -1.32 -10.78 -8.20
C VAL A 215 -0.87 -12.12 -7.63
N CYS A 216 0.34 -12.20 -7.06
CA CYS A 216 0.87 -13.39 -6.40
C CYS A 216 0.49 -13.50 -4.92
N THR A 217 -0.38 -12.62 -4.41
CA THR A 217 -0.76 -12.58 -2.99
C THR A 217 -1.43 -13.90 -2.58
N SER A 218 -0.92 -14.55 -1.52
CA SER A 218 -1.48 -15.82 -1.07
C SER A 218 -2.82 -15.66 -0.36
N THR A 219 -3.43 -16.81 -0.10
CA THR A 219 -4.63 -16.89 0.73
C THR A 219 -4.44 -16.37 2.14
N GLN A 220 -3.26 -16.37 2.77
CA GLN A 220 -3.18 -15.85 4.14
C GLN A 220 -3.47 -14.36 4.23
N ILE A 221 -3.06 -13.60 3.22
CA ILE A 221 -3.30 -12.16 3.15
C ILE A 221 -4.75 -11.89 2.75
N LEU A 222 -5.29 -12.64 1.78
CA LEU A 222 -6.66 -12.44 1.28
C LEU A 222 -7.75 -13.10 2.15
N ALA A 223 -7.44 -14.16 2.91
CA ALA A 223 -8.39 -14.91 3.73
C ALA A 223 -8.84 -14.15 4.97
N ARG A 224 -7.97 -13.28 5.52
CA ARG A 224 -8.31 -12.48 6.70
C ARG A 224 -9.21 -11.33 6.28
N PHE A 225 -10.47 -11.43 6.65
CA PHE A 225 -11.44 -10.36 6.54
C PHE A 225 -11.12 -9.26 7.57
N PRO A 226 -11.02 -7.96 7.21
CA PRO A 226 -10.77 -7.30 5.92
C PRO A 226 -9.29 -6.84 5.76
N ASP A 227 -8.34 -7.64 6.25
CA ASP A 227 -6.92 -7.27 6.42
C ASP A 227 -6.18 -6.92 5.12
N TYR A 228 -6.60 -7.43 3.96
CA TYR A 228 -5.88 -7.17 2.70
C TYR A 228 -5.99 -5.72 2.22
N THR A 229 -7.07 -5.00 2.56
CA THR A 229 -7.18 -3.57 2.23
C THR A 229 -6.23 -2.72 3.07
N ARG A 230 -5.92 -3.15 4.29
CA ARG A 230 -4.83 -2.63 5.12
C ARG A 230 -3.47 -3.01 4.55
N VAL A 231 -3.24 -4.30 4.28
CA VAL A 231 -1.95 -4.76 3.73
C VAL A 231 -1.65 -4.08 2.39
N TRP A 232 -2.65 -3.81 1.56
CA TRP A 232 -2.45 -3.15 0.27
C TRP A 232 -2.84 -1.67 0.26
N ILE A 233 -2.72 -1.00 1.42
CA ILE A 233 -2.92 0.45 1.54
C ILE A 233 -2.02 1.23 0.55
N ASP A 234 -0.80 0.72 0.28
CA ASP A 234 0.14 1.29 -0.68
C ASP A 234 -0.44 1.29 -2.11
N VAL A 235 -1.09 0.19 -2.51
CA VAL A 235 -1.74 0.05 -3.82
C VAL A 235 -2.83 1.10 -3.99
N SER A 236 -3.68 1.26 -2.98
CA SER A 236 -4.75 2.27 -3.02
C SER A 236 -4.20 3.70 -3.03
N SER A 237 -3.13 3.97 -2.27
CA SER A 237 -2.48 5.28 -2.22
C SER A 237 -1.79 5.63 -3.55
N LEU A 238 -1.08 4.68 -4.16
CA LEU A 238 -0.49 4.85 -5.49
C LEU A 238 -1.57 5.01 -6.57
N ALA A 239 -2.69 4.29 -6.47
CA ALA A 239 -3.83 4.45 -7.38
C ALA A 239 -4.43 5.86 -7.29
N LEU A 240 -4.56 6.42 -6.08
CA LEU A 240 -4.96 7.80 -5.87
C LEU A 240 -3.99 8.78 -6.55
N LEU A 241 -2.67 8.62 -6.34
CA LEU A 241 -1.67 9.47 -7.01
C LEU A 241 -1.80 9.39 -8.54
N ALA A 242 -1.99 8.19 -9.10
CA ALA A 242 -2.14 7.98 -10.52
C ALA A 242 -3.42 8.62 -11.09
N LEU A 243 -4.54 8.52 -10.38
CA LEU A 243 -5.79 9.17 -10.76
C LEU A 243 -5.70 10.70 -10.69
N LEU A 244 -4.95 11.23 -9.72
CA LEU A 244 -4.64 12.66 -9.65
C LEU A 244 -3.74 13.10 -10.82
N SER A 245 -2.74 12.33 -11.20
CA SER A 245 -1.89 12.67 -12.36
C SER A 245 -2.60 12.51 -13.71
N SER A 246 -3.59 11.62 -13.83
CA SER A 246 -4.22 11.30 -15.13
C SER A 246 -5.34 12.24 -15.58
N ARG A 247 -5.91 13.05 -14.67
CA ARG A 247 -7.16 13.81 -14.93
C ARG A 247 -8.33 12.93 -15.37
N SER A 248 -8.29 11.64 -14.99
CA SER A 248 -9.32 10.69 -15.35
C SER A 248 -10.66 11.00 -14.69
N ARG A 249 -11.73 10.85 -15.48
CA ARG A 249 -13.13 10.85 -15.01
C ARG A 249 -13.46 9.72 -14.04
N TRP A 250 -12.55 8.76 -13.85
CA TRP A 250 -12.73 7.64 -12.93
C TRP A 250 -12.46 8.01 -11.47
N LEU A 251 -11.78 9.14 -11.21
CA LEU A 251 -11.42 9.55 -9.85
C LEU A 251 -12.62 9.67 -8.90
N PRO A 252 -13.74 10.36 -9.25
CA PRO A 252 -14.89 10.46 -8.35
C PRO A 252 -15.53 9.09 -8.06
N TRP A 253 -15.65 8.22 -9.07
CA TRP A 253 -16.23 6.89 -8.93
C TRP A 253 -15.38 5.99 -8.03
N TRP A 254 -14.07 6.00 -8.25
CA TRP A 254 -13.14 5.23 -7.43
C TRP A 254 -13.12 5.72 -5.98
N LEU A 255 -13.16 7.04 -5.74
CA LEU A 255 -13.26 7.61 -4.40
C LEU A 255 -14.61 7.34 -3.73
N GLY A 256 -15.71 7.36 -4.49
CA GLY A 256 -17.03 6.97 -4.01
C GLY A 256 -17.02 5.52 -3.52
N GLY A 257 -16.43 4.61 -4.29
CA GLY A 257 -16.23 3.22 -3.86
C GLY A 257 -15.36 3.10 -2.62
N ALA A 258 -14.24 3.83 -2.55
CA ALA A 258 -13.36 3.85 -1.37
C ALA A 258 -14.10 4.33 -0.11
N ALA A 259 -14.84 5.43 -0.22
CA ALA A 259 -15.62 6.01 0.86
C ALA A 259 -16.74 5.08 1.34
N LEU A 260 -17.39 4.36 0.42
CA LEU A 260 -18.43 3.38 0.74
C LEU A 260 -17.83 2.21 1.55
N VAL A 261 -16.67 1.69 1.15
CA VAL A 261 -15.96 0.64 1.91
C VAL A 261 -15.50 1.16 3.28
N SER A 262 -14.96 2.38 3.35
CA SER A 262 -14.55 3.00 4.62
C SER A 262 -15.73 3.22 5.57
N GLY A 263 -16.85 3.72 5.04
CA GLY A 263 -18.09 3.91 5.81
C GLY A 263 -18.67 2.59 6.30
N GLY A 264 -18.70 1.56 5.45
CA GLY A 264 -19.10 0.20 5.84
C GLY A 264 -18.21 -0.37 6.94
N TYR A 265 -16.89 -0.16 6.88
CA TYR A 265 -15.97 -0.56 7.95
C TYR A 265 -16.27 0.17 9.26
N GLY A 266 -16.44 1.49 9.21
CA GLY A 266 -16.73 2.30 10.40
C GLY A 266 -18.04 1.90 11.09
N LEU A 267 -19.09 1.65 10.30
CA LEU A 267 -20.38 1.17 10.83
C LEU A 267 -20.25 -0.23 11.43
N GLY A 268 -19.54 -1.15 10.77
CA GLY A 268 -19.30 -2.50 11.28
C GLY A 268 -18.49 -2.49 12.59
N PHE A 269 -17.48 -1.62 12.69
CA PHE A 269 -16.71 -1.46 13.92
C PHE A 269 -17.56 -0.92 15.07
N ALA A 270 -18.34 0.15 14.83
CA ALA A 270 -19.21 0.75 15.85
C ALA A 270 -20.33 -0.19 16.34
N TRP A 271 -20.73 -1.18 15.55
CA TRP A 271 -21.72 -2.19 15.94
C TRP A 271 -21.15 -3.35 16.76
N LEU A 272 -19.83 -3.59 16.68
CA LEU A 272 -19.16 -4.71 17.34
C LEU A 272 -18.46 -4.30 18.66
N THR A 273 -18.34 -3.00 18.93
CA THR A 273 -17.76 -2.42 20.15
C THR A 273 -18.82 -1.83 21.06
#